data_AF-A0A959VFJ2-F1
#
_entry.id   AF-A0A959VFJ2-F1
#
_cell.length_a   1.000
_cell.length_b   1.000
_cell.length_c   1.000
_cell.angle_alpha   90.00
_cell.angle_beta   90.00
_cell.angle_gamma   90.00
#
_symmetry.space_group_name_H-M   'P 1'
#
loop_
_entity.id
_entity.type
_entity.pdbx_description
1 polymer ?
#
loop_
_entity_poly.entity_id
_entity_poly.type
_entity_poly.pdbx_seq_one_letter_code
_entity_poly.pdbx_strand_id
1 'polypeptide(L)'
;MIATIAAMTVLVGQQNVNAELVTPVRSHDKIKAMAQQLGHGLYAPDRTPRGYSLRSVDYVALPNTDPKRHVVRLKYINPDSANVLTILQAPAKGKEASGQMDAILNSSLFDVSKSKYDTWVTMRRGDMDLGLLGALIADTSAKQVIERMVYIRP
;
A
#
# COMPACT_ATOMS: atom_id res chain seq x y z
N MET A 1 40.25 -24.89 15.07
CA MET A 1 39.25 -24.76 13.99
C MET A 1 37.92 -25.29 14.50
N ILE A 2 37.02 -24.42 14.97
CA ILE A 2 35.58 -24.67 15.06
C ILE A 2 34.89 -23.33 14.74
N ALA A 3 33.91 -23.41 13.84
CA ALA A 3 33.37 -22.32 13.04
C ALA A 3 32.50 -21.34 13.83
N THR A 4 32.72 -20.04 13.55
CA THR A 4 31.84 -18.94 13.91
C THR A 4 30.62 -18.95 12.99
N ILE A 5 29.43 -19.25 13.51
CA ILE A 5 28.17 -19.07 12.80
C ILE A 5 27.78 -17.59 12.98
N ALA A 6 28.09 -16.77 11.98
CA ALA A 6 27.60 -15.41 11.90
C ALA A 6 26.11 -15.44 11.53
N ALA A 7 25.25 -15.10 12.48
CA ALA A 7 23.84 -14.84 12.23
C ALA A 7 23.70 -13.61 11.32
N MET A 8 23.21 -13.82 10.09
CA MET A 8 22.76 -12.74 9.20
C MET A 8 21.46 -12.16 9.77
N THR A 9 21.59 -11.11 10.56
CA THR A 9 20.47 -10.26 10.98
C THR A 9 19.93 -9.53 9.75
N VAL A 10 18.73 -9.90 9.32
CA VAL A 10 17.94 -9.14 8.34
C VAL A 10 17.58 -7.81 8.99
N LEU A 11 18.16 -6.71 8.49
CA LEU A 11 17.79 -5.35 8.87
C LEU A 11 16.39 -5.05 8.30
N VAL A 12 15.35 -5.41 9.05
CA VAL A 12 13.99 -4.93 8.79
C VAL A 12 13.93 -3.49 9.31
N GLY A 13 14.09 -2.53 8.41
CA GLY A 13 13.87 -1.11 8.70
C GLY A 13 12.38 -0.82 8.89
N GLN A 14 11.80 -1.20 10.04
CA GLN A 14 10.50 -0.69 10.47
C GLN A 14 10.71 0.64 11.19
N GLN A 15 10.59 1.76 10.46
CA GLN A 15 10.43 3.06 11.10
C GLN A 15 8.97 3.26 11.49
N ASN A 16 8.66 2.98 12.76
CA ASN A 16 7.41 3.40 13.40
C ASN A 16 7.46 4.91 13.64
N VAL A 17 6.72 5.69 12.85
CA VAL A 17 6.46 7.11 13.13
C VAL A 17 5.11 7.24 13.83
N ASN A 18 5.15 7.91 14.97
CA ASN A 18 4.13 8.06 16.00
C ASN A 18 2.69 8.32 15.53
N ALA A 19 1.77 7.80 16.34
CA ALA A 19 0.32 7.85 16.25
C ALA A 19 -0.26 9.25 16.53
N GLU A 20 -0.04 10.24 15.66
CA GLU A 20 -0.84 11.48 15.71
C GLU A 20 -2.15 11.30 14.94
N LEU A 21 -3.27 11.77 15.52
CA LEU A 21 -4.54 11.92 14.82
C LEU A 21 -4.34 12.87 13.62
N VAL A 22 -4.30 12.29 12.43
CA VAL A 22 -3.99 12.97 11.18
C VAL A 22 -5.26 13.67 10.67
N THR A 23 -5.34 14.99 10.79
CA THR A 23 -6.36 15.79 10.08
C THR A 23 -6.22 15.61 8.55
N PRO A 24 -7.31 15.76 7.76
CA PRO A 24 -7.34 15.43 6.33
C PRO A 24 -6.28 16.11 5.44
N VAL A 25 -5.58 17.13 5.94
CA VAL A 25 -4.55 17.90 5.24
C VAL A 25 -3.18 17.17 5.19
N ARG A 26 -2.93 16.11 5.96
CA ARG A 26 -1.59 15.48 6.05
C ARG A 26 -1.38 14.17 5.26
N SER A 27 -2.42 13.62 4.62
CA SER A 27 -2.30 12.33 3.90
C SER A 27 -1.59 12.47 2.55
N HIS A 28 -1.98 13.48 1.77
CA HIS A 28 -1.37 13.75 0.47
C HIS A 28 0.11 14.11 0.59
N ASP A 29 0.50 14.87 1.61
CA ASP A 29 1.90 15.25 1.83
C ASP A 29 2.78 14.05 2.15
N LYS A 30 2.31 13.13 3.00
CA LYS A 30 3.03 11.88 3.31
C LYS A 30 3.21 11.02 2.06
N ILE A 31 2.17 10.92 1.23
CA ILE A 31 2.24 10.16 -0.02
C ILE A 31 3.17 10.84 -1.02
N LYS A 32 3.16 12.18 -1.09
CA LYS A 32 4.08 12.96 -1.92
C LYS A 32 5.53 12.79 -1.49
N ALA A 33 5.82 12.85 -0.20
CA ALA A 33 7.16 12.59 0.34
C ALA A 33 7.64 11.17 -0.03
N MET A 34 6.75 10.17 0.02
CA MET A 34 7.07 8.81 -0.45
C MET A 34 7.32 8.76 -1.96
N ALA A 35 6.49 9.42 -2.77
CA ALA A 35 6.70 9.51 -4.22
C ALA A 35 8.07 10.11 -4.56
N GLN A 36 8.46 11.18 -3.86
CA GLN A 36 9.79 11.81 -3.96
C GLN A 36 10.91 10.85 -3.59
N GLN A 37 10.77 10.15 -2.47
CA GLN A 37 11.77 9.18 -2.00
C GLN A 37 11.96 8.01 -3.00
N LEU A 38 10.88 7.56 -3.65
CA LEU A 38 10.93 6.47 -4.62
C LEU A 38 11.31 6.93 -6.03
N GLY A 39 11.28 8.23 -6.31
CA GLY A 39 11.59 8.79 -7.63
C GLY A 39 10.52 8.51 -8.69
N HIS A 40 9.30 8.13 -8.30
CA HIS A 40 8.18 7.91 -9.21
C HIS A 40 6.85 8.30 -8.56
N GLY A 41 5.84 8.61 -9.39
CA GLY A 41 4.54 9.01 -8.89
C GLY A 41 3.77 7.86 -8.23
N LEU A 42 2.84 8.24 -7.35
CA LEU A 42 1.98 7.34 -6.60
C LEU A 42 0.53 7.78 -6.74
N TYR A 43 -0.42 6.90 -6.46
CA TYR A 43 -1.84 7.25 -6.43
C TYR A 43 -2.30 7.44 -4.98
N ALA A 44 -3.11 8.47 -4.74
CA ALA A 44 -3.76 8.74 -3.46
C ALA A 44 -5.27 8.92 -3.65
N PRO A 45 -6.14 8.51 -2.73
CA PRO A 45 -7.57 8.85 -2.81
C PRO A 45 -7.79 10.36 -2.87
N ASP A 46 -8.60 10.86 -3.82
CA ASP A 46 -8.96 12.29 -3.92
C ASP A 46 -9.57 12.82 -2.62
N ARG A 47 -10.34 11.97 -1.95
CA ARG A 47 -10.91 12.16 -0.63
C ARG A 47 -10.70 10.88 0.16
N THR A 48 -10.22 11.02 1.39
CA THR A 48 -10.15 9.89 2.30
C THR A 48 -11.57 9.38 2.59
N PRO A 49 -11.84 8.07 2.52
CA PRO A 49 -13.13 7.51 2.88
C PRO A 49 -13.59 7.97 4.26
N ARG A 50 -14.89 8.23 4.43
CA ARG A 50 -15.44 8.80 5.66
C ARG A 50 -15.05 7.95 6.87
N GLY A 51 -14.54 8.59 7.92
CA GLY A 51 -14.10 7.94 9.16
C GLY A 51 -12.72 7.31 9.08
N TYR A 52 -12.11 7.20 7.90
CA TYR A 52 -10.75 6.69 7.76
C TYR A 52 -9.72 7.81 7.85
N SER A 53 -8.54 7.47 8.38
CA SER A 53 -7.36 8.34 8.42
C SER A 53 -6.14 7.55 7.97
N LEU A 54 -5.22 8.20 7.24
CA LEU A 54 -3.97 7.55 6.80
C LEU A 54 -3.09 7.31 8.02
N ARG A 55 -2.83 6.04 8.32
CA ARG A 55 -1.97 5.61 9.42
C ARG A 55 -0.52 5.52 9.01
N SER A 56 -0.23 4.79 7.93
CA SER A 56 1.15 4.57 7.45
C SER A 56 1.22 4.52 5.92
N VAL A 57 2.41 4.86 5.42
CA VAL A 57 2.83 4.68 4.03
C VAL A 57 4.11 3.86 4.09
N ASP A 58 4.02 2.60 3.70
CA ASP A 58 5.13 1.65 3.77
C ASP A 58 5.52 1.25 2.35
N TYR A 59 6.77 0.87 2.11
CA TYR A 59 7.18 0.35 0.82
C TYR A 59 8.16 -0.81 0.97
N VAL A 60 8.16 -1.70 -0.01
CA VAL A 60 9.10 -2.81 -0.12
C VAL A 60 9.64 -2.84 -1.53
N ALA A 61 10.97 -2.87 -1.66
CA ALA A 61 11.62 -3.10 -2.95
C ALA A 61 11.47 -4.57 -3.34
N LEU A 62 11.00 -4.84 -4.56
CA LEU A 62 10.92 -6.19 -5.09
C LEU A 62 12.34 -6.64 -5.48
N PRO A 63 12.88 -7.71 -4.87
CA PRO A 63 14.20 -8.20 -5.20
C PRO A 63 14.26 -8.62 -6.68
N ASN A 64 15.39 -8.37 -7.32
CA ASN A 64 15.68 -8.82 -8.69
C ASN A 64 14.73 -8.26 -9.77
N THR A 65 14.23 -7.04 -9.59
CA THR A 65 13.47 -6.33 -10.62
C THR A 65 14.29 -5.15 -11.15
N ASP A 66 14.48 -5.09 -12.47
CA ASP A 66 15.07 -3.96 -13.19
C ASP A 66 13.99 -3.35 -14.12
N PRO A 67 13.66 -2.05 -14.03
CA PRO A 67 14.07 -1.11 -12.97
C PRO A 67 13.58 -1.55 -11.58
N LYS A 68 14.23 -1.08 -10.51
CA LYS A 68 13.84 -1.36 -9.11
C LYS A 68 12.35 -1.04 -8.93
N ARG A 69 11.52 -2.07 -8.74
CA ARG A 69 10.09 -1.90 -8.51
C ARG A 69 9.84 -1.86 -7.02
N HIS A 70 9.05 -0.89 -6.60
CA HIS A 70 8.57 -0.80 -5.22
C HIS A 70 7.10 -1.16 -5.19
N VAL A 71 6.72 -1.99 -4.22
CA VAL A 71 5.32 -2.09 -3.81
C VAL A 71 5.15 -1.12 -2.67
N VAL A 72 4.14 -0.25 -2.76
CA VAL A 72 3.80 0.70 -1.70
C VAL A 72 2.46 0.30 -1.10
N ARG A 73 2.37 0.39 0.23
CA ARG A 73 1.18 0.15 1.02
C ARG A 73 0.74 1.44 1.69
N LEU A 74 -0.48 1.88 1.42
CA LEU A 74 -1.17 2.92 2.17
C LEU A 74 -2.13 2.24 3.14
N LYS A 75 -1.89 2.40 4.44
CA LYS A 75 -2.77 1.83 5.48
C LYS A 75 -3.65 2.94 6.05
N TYR A 76 -4.95 2.81 5.88
CA TYR A 76 -5.97 3.66 6.48
C TYR A 76 -6.67 2.92 7.60
N ILE A 77 -6.96 3.63 8.70
CA ILE A 77 -7.69 3.07 9.84
C ILE A 77 -8.87 3.96 10.17
N ASN A 78 -10.02 3.35 10.41
CA ASN A 78 -11.14 4.00 11.08
C ASN A 78 -10.97 3.85 12.60
N PRO A 79 -10.67 4.93 13.35
CA PRO A 79 -10.40 4.84 14.78
C PRO A 79 -11.63 4.42 15.59
N ASP A 80 -12.85 4.69 15.09
CA ASP A 80 -14.09 4.41 15.79
C ASP A 80 -14.49 2.93 15.69
N SER A 81 -14.13 2.26 14.59
CA SER A 81 -14.49 0.85 14.36
C SER A 81 -13.29 -0.11 14.33
N ALA A 82 -12.07 0.40 14.45
CA ALA A 82 -10.82 -0.32 14.23
C ALA A 82 -10.71 -1.03 12.86
N ASN A 83 -11.57 -0.67 11.90
CA ASN A 83 -11.51 -1.25 10.55
C ASN A 83 -10.30 -0.71 9.79
N VAL A 84 -9.67 -1.59 9.03
CA VAL A 84 -8.50 -1.27 8.21
C VAL A 84 -8.91 -1.25 6.75
N LEU A 85 -8.47 -0.22 6.04
CA LEU A 85 -8.50 -0.11 4.59
C LEU A 85 -7.05 -0.04 4.11
N THR A 86 -6.63 -1.00 3.31
CA THR A 86 -5.28 -1.09 2.76
C THR A 86 -5.33 -0.86 1.26
N ILE A 87 -4.51 0.06 0.76
CA ILE A 87 -4.27 0.24 -0.67
C ILE A 87 -2.85 -0.20 -0.97
N LEU A 88 -2.71 -1.17 -1.86
CA LEU A 88 -1.45 -1.63 -2.44
C LEU A 88 -1.30 -1.00 -3.82
N GLN A 89 -0.09 -0.57 -4.15
CA GLN A 89 0.23 -0.05 -5.47
C GLN A 89 1.61 -0.54 -5.88
N ALA A 90 1.76 -0.96 -7.14
CA ALA A 90 3.03 -1.36 -7.70
C ALA A 90 3.10 -0.99 -9.18
N PRO A 91 4.31 -0.76 -9.74
CA PRO A 91 4.47 -0.61 -11.18
C PRO A 91 3.88 -1.80 -11.92
N ALA A 92 3.09 -1.52 -12.95
CA ALA A 92 2.36 -2.51 -13.73
C ALA A 92 3.33 -3.54 -14.35
N LYS A 93 2.94 -4.81 -14.29
CA LYS A 93 3.66 -5.95 -14.84
C LYS A 93 2.68 -6.86 -15.55
N GLY A 94 3.01 -7.26 -16.77
CA GLY A 94 2.15 -8.16 -17.54
C GLY A 94 0.83 -7.51 -17.99
N LYS A 95 -0.19 -8.33 -18.26
CA LYS A 95 -1.42 -7.88 -18.92
C LYS A 95 -2.55 -7.48 -17.95
N GLU A 96 -2.58 -8.04 -16.74
CA GLU A 96 -3.71 -7.87 -15.82
C GLU A 96 -3.25 -7.43 -14.43
N ALA A 97 -3.93 -6.42 -13.88
CA ALA A 97 -3.68 -5.93 -12.52
C ALA A 97 -4.01 -6.98 -11.45
N SER A 98 -5.10 -7.72 -11.63
CA SER A 98 -5.57 -8.75 -10.70
C SER A 98 -4.49 -9.77 -10.38
N GLY A 99 -3.91 -10.41 -11.40
CA GLY A 99 -2.90 -11.44 -11.20
C GLY A 99 -1.64 -10.94 -10.47
N GLN A 100 -1.17 -9.72 -10.77
CA GLN A 100 -0.04 -9.14 -10.05
C GLN A 100 -0.39 -8.76 -8.61
N MET A 101 -1.54 -8.11 -8.41
CA MET A 101 -1.97 -7.66 -7.08
C MET A 101 -2.31 -8.85 -6.18
N ASP A 102 -2.88 -9.93 -6.71
CA ASP A 102 -3.10 -11.18 -5.99
C ASP A 102 -1.77 -11.83 -5.59
N ALA A 103 -0.78 -11.82 -6.47
CA ALA A 103 0.56 -12.32 -6.14
C ALA A 103 1.23 -11.49 -5.02
N ILE A 104 1.05 -10.16 -5.04
CA ILE A 104 1.55 -9.27 -3.98
C ILE A 104 0.77 -9.49 -2.67
N LEU A 105 -0.55 -9.60 -2.72
CA LEU A 105 -1.38 -9.82 -1.54
C LEU A 105 -1.05 -11.14 -0.84
N ASN A 106 -0.77 -12.19 -1.62
CA ASN A 106 -0.37 -13.50 -1.09
C ASN A 106 1.14 -13.59 -0.80
N SER A 107 1.90 -12.54 -1.06
CA SER A 107 3.31 -12.48 -0.69
C SER A 107 3.46 -12.06 0.76
N SER A 108 4.50 -12.54 1.44
CA SER A 108 4.85 -12.11 2.80
C SER A 108 5.52 -10.72 2.85
N LEU A 109 5.42 -9.92 1.78
CA LEU A 109 6.03 -8.59 1.70
C LEU A 109 5.39 -7.62 2.69
N PHE A 110 4.08 -7.76 2.91
CA PHE A 110 3.35 -7.01 3.92
C PHE A 110 2.54 -7.97 4.78
N ASP A 111 2.43 -7.65 6.07
CA ASP A 111 1.48 -8.31 6.97
C ASP A 111 0.04 -7.85 6.62
N VAL A 112 -0.47 -8.40 5.52
CA VAL A 112 -1.79 -8.15 4.96
C VAL A 112 -2.33 -9.51 4.54
N SER A 113 -3.44 -9.94 5.13
CA SER A 113 -4.12 -11.16 4.73
C SER A 113 -5.58 -10.84 4.42
N LYS A 114 -6.12 -11.55 3.42
CA LYS A 114 -7.53 -11.43 3.03
C LYS A 114 -8.35 -12.48 3.77
N SER A 115 -9.30 -12.01 4.57
CA SER A 115 -10.36 -12.85 5.14
C SER A 115 -11.51 -13.03 4.15
N LYS A 116 -12.42 -13.96 4.44
CA LYS A 116 -13.66 -14.17 3.65
C LYS A 116 -14.63 -12.99 3.68
N TYR A 117 -14.44 -12.04 4.62
CA TYR A 117 -15.30 -10.86 4.79
C TYR A 117 -14.66 -9.58 4.23
N ASP A 118 -13.45 -9.70 3.67
CA ASP A 118 -12.75 -8.57 3.10
C ASP A 118 -13.08 -8.41 1.62
N THR A 119 -13.34 -7.17 1.28
CA THR A 119 -13.52 -6.74 -0.10
C THR A 119 -12.16 -6.50 -0.71
N TRP A 120 -11.92 -7.11 -1.87
CA TRP A 120 -10.68 -7.00 -2.62
C TRP A 120 -10.98 -6.55 -4.04
N VAL A 121 -10.51 -5.37 -4.40
CA VAL A 121 -10.70 -4.77 -5.72
C VAL A 121 -9.35 -4.42 -6.29
N THR A 122 -9.13 -4.71 -7.57
CA THR A 122 -7.90 -4.37 -8.28
C THR A 122 -8.20 -3.57 -9.53
N MET A 123 -7.28 -2.69 -9.92
CA MET A 123 -7.41 -1.87 -11.13
C MET A 123 -6.03 -1.46 -11.64
N ARG A 124 -5.88 -1.44 -12.96
CA ARG A 124 -4.73 -0.80 -13.61
C ARG A 124 -5.02 0.66 -13.86
N ARG A 125 -4.09 1.54 -13.50
CA ARG A 125 -4.18 2.97 -13.76
C ARG A 125 -2.86 3.54 -14.26
N GLY A 126 -2.80 3.78 -15.56
CA GLY A 126 -1.56 4.20 -16.23
C GLY A 126 -0.51 3.09 -16.13
N ASP A 127 0.63 3.43 -15.54
CA ASP A 127 1.79 2.57 -15.32
C ASP A 127 1.77 1.84 -13.97
N MET A 128 0.69 1.95 -13.19
CA MET A 128 0.56 1.34 -11.86
C MET A 128 -0.61 0.35 -11.80
N ASP A 129 -0.40 -0.77 -11.12
CA ASP A 129 -1.45 -1.67 -10.68
C ASP A 129 -1.79 -1.36 -9.22
N LEU A 130 -3.08 -1.25 -8.94
CA LEU A 130 -3.66 -0.85 -7.67
C LEU A 130 -4.51 -2.00 -7.13
N GLY A 131 -4.43 -2.22 -5.82
CA GLY A 131 -5.27 -3.16 -5.09
C GLY A 131 -5.80 -2.51 -3.82
N LEU A 132 -7.09 -2.66 -3.54
CA LEU A 132 -7.74 -2.15 -2.34
C LEU A 132 -8.36 -3.32 -1.59
N LEU A 133 -7.88 -3.51 -0.37
CA LEU A 133 -8.37 -4.47 0.59
C LEU A 133 -9.06 -3.73 1.74
N GLY A 134 -10.29 -4.08 2.07
CA GLY A 134 -10.96 -3.49 3.22
C GLY A 134 -11.99 -4.40 3.86
N ALA A 135 -11.99 -4.43 5.19
CA ALA A 135 -12.98 -5.14 5.97
C ALA A 135 -14.30 -4.37 5.97
N LEU A 136 -15.42 -5.05 5.70
CA LEU A 136 -16.77 -4.50 5.79
C LEU A 136 -17.03 -3.28 4.88
N ILE A 137 -16.33 -3.20 3.74
CA ILE A 137 -16.55 -2.17 2.73
C ILE A 137 -17.29 -2.80 1.55
N ALA A 138 -18.39 -2.21 1.08
CA ALA A 138 -19.08 -2.71 -0.11
C ALA A 138 -18.18 -2.63 -1.37
N ASP A 139 -18.24 -3.64 -2.24
CA ASP A 139 -17.48 -3.71 -3.50
C ASP A 139 -17.61 -2.44 -4.36
N THR A 140 -18.82 -1.90 -4.47
CA THR A 140 -19.08 -0.67 -5.23
C THR A 140 -18.35 0.54 -4.65
N SER A 141 -18.33 0.66 -3.32
CA SER A 141 -17.63 1.73 -2.62
C SER A 141 -16.11 1.59 -2.77
N ALA A 142 -15.59 0.37 -2.66
CA ALA A 142 -14.17 0.08 -2.89
C ALA A 142 -13.72 0.44 -4.31
N LYS A 143 -14.52 0.06 -5.32
CA LYS A 143 -14.28 0.45 -6.73
C LYS A 143 -14.24 1.96 -6.91
N GLN A 144 -15.21 2.68 -6.36
CA GLN A 144 -15.25 4.14 -6.44
C GLN A 144 -14.01 4.80 -5.83
N VAL A 145 -13.48 4.27 -4.72
CA VAL A 145 -12.26 4.81 -4.10
C VAL A 145 -11.07 4.66 -5.03
N ILE A 146 -10.86 3.48 -5.62
CA ILE A 146 -9.78 3.21 -6.58
C ILE A 146 -9.92 4.08 -7.84
N GLU A 147 -11.14 4.18 -8.39
CA GLU A 147 -11.44 4.95 -9.61
C GLU A 147 -11.18 6.44 -9.43
N ARG A 148 -11.36 6.95 -8.21
CA ARG A 148 -11.19 8.37 -7.89
C ARG A 148 -9.80 8.73 -7.37
N MET A 149 -8.85 7.80 -7.36
CA MET A 149 -7.49 8.13 -6.93
C MET A 149 -6.86 9.19 -7.86
N VAL A 150 -6.07 10.08 -7.28
CA VAL A 150 -5.34 11.15 -7.96
C VAL A 150 -3.88 10.78 -8.04
N TYR A 151 -3.26 11.05 -9.18
CA TYR A 151 -1.83 10.87 -9.37
C TYR A 151 -1.05 11.96 -8.64
N ILE A 152 -0.17 11.54 -7.73
CA ILE A 152 0.73 12.38 -6.95
C ILE A 152 2.11 12.29 -7.58
N ARG A 153 2.56 13.41 -8.13
CA ARG A 153 3.90 13.53 -8.72
C ARG A 153 4.95 13.56 -7.61
N PRO A 154 6.15 12.99 -7.85
CA PRO A 154 7.32 13.29 -7.04
C PRO A 154 7.61 14.80 -7.09
#